data_AF-A0A819XLA0-F1
#
_entry.id   AF-A0A819XLA0-F1
#
_cell.length_a   1.000
_cell.length_b   1.000
_cell.length_c   1.000
_cell.angle_alpha   90.00
_cell.angle_beta   90.00
_cell.angle_gamma   90.00
#
_symmetry.space_group_name_H-M   'P 1'
#
loop_
_entity.id
_entity.type
_entity.pdbx_description
1 polymer ?
#
loop_
_entity_poly.entity_id
_entity_poly.type
_entity_poly.pdbx_seq_one_letter_code
_entity_poly.pdbx_strand_id
1 'polypeptide(L)'
;NHSGEGEIFSLDIKDNTGEITVTSFNLSAQALRHRININKTYEISGLSIRTANANYKTLPNRLQLISTTQTIVNEITAMAIAPLPYN
;
A
#
# COMPACT_ATOMS: atom_id res chain seq x y z
N ASN A 1 -23.53 16.87 1.64
CA ASN A 1 -22.82 15.78 2.34
C ASN A 1 -21.41 16.28 2.65
N HIS A 2 -21.23 16.90 3.81
CA HIS A 2 -19.89 17.28 4.30
C HIS A 2 -19.38 16.08 5.10
N SER A 3 -19.03 15.01 4.38
CA SER A 3 -18.69 13.71 4.96
C SER A 3 -17.25 13.74 5.47
N GLY A 4 -17.05 14.43 6.60
CA GLY A 4 -15.86 14.35 7.45
C GLY A 4 -14.60 14.98 6.87
N GLU A 5 -13.90 15.77 7.68
CA GLU A 5 -12.49 16.12 7.47
C GLU A 5 -11.64 14.85 7.61
N GLY A 6 -11.65 14.01 6.58
CA GLY A 6 -10.88 12.78 6.51
C GLY A 6 -9.69 12.94 5.58
N GLU A 7 -8.49 12.65 6.06
CA GLU A 7 -7.31 12.56 5.20
C GLU A 7 -7.35 11.24 4.42
N ILE A 8 -7.13 11.33 3.11
CA ILE A 8 -6.99 10.16 2.24
C ILE A 8 -5.56 10.11 1.75
N PHE A 9 -4.91 8.96 1.89
CA PHE A 9 -3.58 8.72 1.36
C PHE A 9 -3.62 7.49 0.46
N SER A 10 -3.17 7.66 -0.78
CA SER A 10 -3.07 6.58 -1.76
C SER A 10 -1.62 6.39 -2.17
N LEU A 11 -1.20 5.13 -2.28
CA LEU A 11 0.14 4.72 -2.65
C LEU A 11 0.06 3.67 -3.76
N ASP A 12 0.81 3.88 -4.83
CA ASP A 12 1.02 2.87 -5.86
C ASP A 12 2.25 2.03 -5.48
N ILE A 13 2.04 0.74 -5.24
CA ILE A 13 3.11 -0.21 -4.93
C ILE A 13 3.31 -1.18 -6.10
N LYS A 14 4.56 -1.59 -6.28
CA LYS A 14 4.96 -2.53 -7.33
C LYS A 14 5.72 -3.69 -6.71
N ASP A 15 5.34 -4.89 -7.12
CA ASP A 15 6.04 -6.13 -6.84
C ASP A 15 6.29 -6.89 -8.16
N ASN A 16 6.99 -8.02 -8.11
CA ASN A 16 7.24 -8.91 -9.24
C ASN A 16 5.94 -9.39 -9.94
N THR A 17 4.82 -9.44 -9.21
CA THR A 17 3.52 -9.86 -9.76
C THR A 17 2.74 -8.75 -10.48
N GLY A 18 3.10 -7.48 -10.27
CA GLY A 18 2.41 -6.34 -10.88
C GLY A 18 2.34 -5.13 -9.96
N GLU A 19 1.44 -4.21 -10.30
CA GLU A 19 1.26 -2.92 -9.63
C GLU A 19 -0.15 -2.83 -9.03
N ILE A 20 -0.23 -2.43 -7.76
CA ILE A 20 -1.50 -2.26 -7.06
C ILE A 20 -1.53 -0.96 -6.28
N THR A 21 -2.71 -0.35 -6.21
CA THR A 21 -2.92 0.88 -5.44
C THR A 21 -3.45 0.52 -4.05
N VAL A 22 -2.81 1.05 -3.02
CA VAL A 22 -3.24 0.98 -1.63
C VAL A 22 -3.85 2.33 -1.25
N THR A 23 -5.09 2.34 -0.75
CA THR A 23 -5.75 3.54 -0.25
C THR A 23 -6.03 3.43 1.24
N SER A 24 -5.76 4.52 1.94
CA SER A 24 -5.86 4.62 3.38
C SER A 24 -6.62 5.86 3.79
N PHE A 25 -7.28 5.77 4.94
CA PHE A 25 -8.20 6.79 5.44
C PHE A 25 -7.83 7.23 6.85
N ASN A 26 -8.05 8.51 7.15
CA ASN A 26 -7.95 9.12 8.48
C ASN A 26 -6.60 8.85 9.17
N LEU A 27 -6.61 8.29 10.38
CA LEU A 27 -5.42 8.01 11.18
C LEU A 27 -4.44 7.04 10.48
N SER A 28 -4.96 6.06 9.75
CA SER A 28 -4.12 5.12 8.99
C SER A 28 -3.38 5.82 7.85
N ALA A 29 -4.02 6.80 7.19
CA ALA A 29 -3.40 7.60 6.14
C ALA A 29 -2.20 8.38 6.68
N GLN A 30 -2.40 9.11 7.77
CA GLN A 30 -1.35 9.88 8.43
C GLN A 30 -0.19 8.98 8.90
N ALA A 31 -0.49 7.84 9.52
CA ALA A 31 0.53 6.90 10.00
C ALA A 31 1.36 6.31 8.85
N LEU A 32 0.72 5.88 7.77
CA LEU A 32 1.40 5.32 6.61
C LEU A 32 2.26 6.36 5.90
N ARG A 33 1.78 7.60 5.80
CA ARG A 33 2.53 8.69 5.18
C ARG A 33 3.83 9.01 5.91
N HIS A 34 3.88 8.85 7.24
CA HIS A 34 5.12 9.04 8.01
C HIS A 34 6.04 7.80 8.01
N ARG A 35 5.48 6.59 7.87
CA ARG A 35 6.26 5.34 7.88
C ARG A 35 6.84 4.98 6.52
N ILE A 36 6.10 5.24 5.45
CA ILE A 36 6.47 4.85 4.08
C ILE A 36 7.30 5.96 3.44
N ASN A 37 8.46 5.58 2.92
CA ASN A 37 9.32 6.44 2.13
C ASN A 37 9.49 5.87 0.73
N ILE A 38 9.70 6.76 -0.25
CA ILE A 38 9.99 6.39 -1.63
C ILE A 38 11.34 5.66 -1.67
N ASN A 39 11.48 4.67 -2.56
CA ASN A 39 12.66 3.82 -2.74
C ASN A 39 13.01 2.87 -1.58
N LYS A 40 12.04 2.58 -0.70
CA LYS A 40 12.18 1.55 0.34
C LYS A 40 11.23 0.38 0.09
N THR A 41 11.62 -0.80 0.59
CA THR A 41 10.83 -2.03 0.49
C THR A 41 10.11 -2.28 1.81
N TYR A 42 8.82 -2.63 1.74
CA TYR A 42 7.99 -2.85 2.91
C TYR A 42 7.19 -4.14 2.75
N GLU A 43 7.06 -4.89 3.84
CA GLU A 43 6.04 -5.92 3.98
C GLU A 43 4.78 -5.27 4.55
N ILE A 44 3.66 -5.41 3.85
CA ILE A 44 2.36 -4.89 4.29
C ILE A 44 1.38 -6.06 4.44
N SER A 45 0.84 -6.22 5.65
CA SER A 45 -0.11 -7.28 5.99
C SER A 45 -1.41 -6.70 6.57
N GLY A 46 -2.51 -7.43 6.48
CA GLY A 46 -3.80 -7.00 7.05
C GLY A 46 -4.52 -5.92 6.23
N LEU A 47 -4.33 -5.92 4.91
CA LEU A 47 -5.07 -5.07 3.97
C LEU A 47 -6.35 -5.79 3.49
N SER A 48 -7.38 -5.01 3.17
CA SER A 48 -8.62 -5.53 2.57
C SER A 48 -8.65 -5.28 1.06
N ILE A 49 -8.91 -6.32 0.28
CA ILE A 49 -9.06 -6.20 -1.17
C ILE A 49 -10.43 -5.64 -1.52
N ARG A 50 -10.47 -4.64 -2.39
CA ARG A 50 -11.71 -4.09 -2.98
C ARG A 50 -11.57 -3.90 -4.48
N THR A 51 -12.69 -3.81 -5.17
CA THR A 51 -12.72 -3.41 -6.58
C THR A 51 -12.24 -1.97 -6.69
N ALA A 52 -11.28 -1.72 -7.59
CA ALA A 52 -10.79 -0.39 -7.88
C ALA A 52 -11.89 0.42 -8.58
N ASN A 53 -12.11 1.65 -8.14
CA ASN A 53 -13.03 2.54 -8.82
C ASN A 53 -12.32 3.10 -10.05
N ALA A 54 -12.82 2.79 -11.25
CA ALA A 54 -12.22 3.21 -12.51
C ALA A 54 -12.08 4.73 -12.64
N ASN A 55 -12.89 5.51 -11.90
CA ASN A 55 -12.86 6.96 -11.92
C ASN A 55 -11.75 7.58 -11.05
N TYR A 56 -11.13 6.81 -10.15
CA TYR A 56 -10.19 7.31 -9.14
C TYR A 56 -8.90 6.49 -9.07
N LYS A 57 -8.48 5.90 -10.19
CA LYS A 57 -7.27 5.07 -10.25
C LYS A 57 -6.24 5.65 -11.22
N THR A 58 -4.99 5.64 -10.82
CA THR A 58 -3.84 5.97 -11.70
C THR A 58 -3.43 4.77 -12.54
N LEU A 59 -3.61 3.56 -12.01
CA LEU A 59 -3.19 2.30 -12.62
C LEU A 59 -4.36 1.57 -13.31
N PRO A 60 -4.12 0.81 -14.39
CA PRO A 60 -5.14 -0.01 -15.06
C PRO A 60 -5.51 -1.29 -14.28
N ASN A 61 -5.25 -1.37 -12.98
CA ASN A 61 -5.60 -2.50 -12.14
C ASN A 61 -7.12 -2.58 -11.87
N ARG A 62 -7.64 -3.80 -11.65
CA ARG A 62 -9.06 -4.04 -11.32
C ARG A 62 -9.33 -4.02 -9.83
N LEU A 63 -8.29 -4.22 -9.04
CA LEU A 63 -8.34 -4.36 -7.59
C LEU A 63 -7.50 -3.27 -6.95
N GLN A 64 -7.93 -2.86 -5.76
CA GLN A 64 -7.21 -1.95 -4.87
C GLN A 64 -7.17 -2.56 -3.48
N LEU A 65 -6.16 -2.17 -2.70
CA LEU A 65 -6.04 -2.54 -1.30
C LEU A 65 -6.49 -1.38 -0.45
N ILE A 66 -7.24 -1.66 0.61
CA ILE A 66 -7.69 -0.68 1.58
C ILE A 66 -7.07 -1.01 2.93
N SER A 67 -6.44 -0.03 3.58
CA SER A 67 -5.94 -0.23 4.94
C SER A 67 -7.07 -0.43 5.93
N THR A 68 -6.87 -1.38 6.84
CA THR A 68 -7.76 -1.66 7.96
C THR A 68 -7.08 -1.28 9.28
N THR A 69 -7.80 -1.41 10.39
CA THR A 69 -7.23 -1.24 11.74
C THR A 69 -6.18 -2.29 12.09
N GLN A 70 -6.11 -3.40 11.34
CA GLN A 70 -5.16 -4.50 11.53
C GLN A 70 -3.98 -4.41 10.56
N THR A 71 -3.86 -3.34 9.79
CA THR A 71 -2.78 -3.19 8.83
C THR A 71 -1.44 -3.02 9.56
N ILE A 72 -0.50 -3.92 9.29
CA ILE A 72 0.85 -3.91 9.82
C ILE A 72 1.80 -3.61 8.65
N VAL A 73 2.71 -2.66 8.85
CA VAL A 73 3.75 -2.30 7.87
C VAL A 73 5.11 -2.43 8.53
N ASN A 74 5.93 -3.31 7.96
CA ASN A 74 7.29 -3.58 8.39
C ASN A 74 8.26 -3.17 7.26
N GLU A 75 9.25 -2.34 7.57
CA GLU A 75 10.31 -2.01 6.62
C GLU A 75 11.26 -3.21 6.46
N ILE A 76 11.54 -3.59 5.21
CA ILE A 76 12.54 -4.60 4.89
C ILE A 76 13.82 -3.86 4.49
N THR A 77 14.82 -3.87 5.38
CA THR A 77 16.19 -3.51 5.00
C THR A 77 16.74 -4.62 4.11
N ALA A 78 17.17 -4.27 2.91
CA ALA A 78 17.53 -5.17 1.80
C ALA A 78 18.69 -6.17 2.07
N MET A 79 19.09 -6.42 3.32
CA MET A 79 20.04 -7.48 3.70
C MET A 79 19.41 -8.87 3.86
N ALA A 80 18.08 -9.02 3.75
CA ALA A 80 17.38 -10.29 3.94
C ALA A 80 17.02 -11.04 2.64
N ILE A 81 17.42 -10.54 1.47
CA ILE A 81 17.36 -11.33 0.24
C ILE A 81 18.68 -12.10 0.15
N ALA A 82 18.72 -13.31 0.70
CA ALA A 82 19.80 -14.23 0.38
C ALA A 82 19.87 -14.34 -1.14
N PRO A 83 21.03 -14.13 -1.78
CA PRO A 83 21.15 -14.33 -3.22
C PRO A 83 20.71 -15.75 -3.53
N LEU A 84 19.75 -15.90 -4.45
CA LEU A 84 19.32 -17.21 -4.93
C LEU A 84 20.58 -17.98 -5.36
N PRO A 85 20.79 -19.23 -4.91
CA PRO A 85 21.91 -20.02 -5.40
C PRO A 85 21.77 -20.13 -6.92
N TYR A 86 22.80 -19.67 -7.64
CA TYR A 86 22.92 -19.88 -9.07
C TYR A 86 22.97 -21.40 -9.27
N ASN A 87 21.92 -21.97 -9.86
CA ASN A 87 21.97 -23.30 -10.46
C ASN A 87 22.49 -23.18 -11.89
#